data_AF-A0A6P0Y0R4-F1
#
_entry.id   AF-A0A6P0Y0R4-F1
#
_cell.length_a   1.000
_cell.length_b   1.000
_cell.length_c   1.000
_cell.angle_alpha   90.00
_cell.angle_beta   90.00
_cell.angle_gamma   90.00
#
_symmetry.space_group_name_H-M   'P 1'
#
loop_
_entity.id
_entity.type
_entity.pdbx_description
1 polymer ?
#
loop_
_entity_poly.entity_id
_entity_poly.type
_entity_poly.pdbx_seq_one_letter_code
_entity_poly.pdbx_strand_id
1 'polypeptide(L)'
;MVAAGSNLQQLWTEAIAKLEADNPVLEELLNQSLASLEENGGVNLPDEVFSWVTGEYALALLPSPNGKEQNWLFVTEKTEETEEAIANLDSLAKQQGLSVGSLLWDDQEITAWTKLVTTAQASQRQNEVRLNARVSGVHTGIGKYEIFTNSLTNLEQALAPQGNSLLASEKFSEVLATLPKENNGYFYVDWPKTEPLLTQQVPIFRVLEFPVQPLFNHLRSLTLSGNGSQNGVSRATLFLQLEAEN
;
A
#
# COMPACT_ATOMS: atom_id res chain seq x y z
N MET A 1 6.58 4.31 1.86
CA MET A 1 7.03 3.61 0.63
C MET A 1 5.89 3.52 -0.36
N VAL A 2 6.18 3.51 -1.66
CA VAL A 2 5.18 3.43 -2.75
C VAL A 2 5.64 2.47 -3.82
N ALA A 3 4.75 1.60 -4.29
CA ALA A 3 4.89 0.81 -5.50
C ALA A 3 3.87 1.30 -6.52
N ALA A 4 4.21 1.37 -7.79
CA ALA A 4 3.25 1.63 -8.86
C ALA A 4 3.67 0.92 -10.13
N GLY A 5 2.71 0.63 -10.99
CA GLY A 5 2.97 -0.05 -12.26
C GLY A 5 1.69 -0.31 -13.02
N SER A 6 1.75 -1.28 -13.91
CA SER A 6 0.61 -1.76 -14.68
C SER A 6 0.52 -3.27 -14.57
N ASN A 7 -0.70 -3.80 -14.61
CA ASN A 7 -0.97 -5.23 -14.64
C ASN A 7 -0.36 -5.99 -13.45
N LEU A 8 -0.85 -5.66 -12.25
CA LEU A 8 -0.43 -6.31 -11.00
C LEU A 8 -0.71 -7.82 -11.04
N GLN A 9 -1.79 -8.25 -11.69
CA GLN A 9 -2.10 -9.65 -11.93
C GLN A 9 -0.92 -10.37 -12.60
N GLN A 10 -0.41 -9.82 -13.71
CA GLN A 10 0.72 -10.40 -14.43
C GLN A 10 2.01 -10.33 -13.61
N LEU A 11 2.28 -9.21 -12.93
CA LEU A 11 3.46 -9.08 -12.08
C LEU A 11 3.50 -10.20 -11.01
N TRP A 12 2.37 -10.42 -10.33
CA TRP A 12 2.26 -11.41 -9.29
C TRP A 12 2.42 -12.84 -9.83
N THR A 13 1.67 -13.18 -10.87
CA THR A 13 1.62 -14.55 -11.42
C THR A 13 2.86 -14.94 -12.24
N GLU A 14 3.50 -14.00 -12.93
CA GLU A 14 4.61 -14.32 -13.84
C GLU A 14 5.99 -14.00 -13.30
N ALA A 15 6.14 -12.98 -12.45
CA ALA A 15 7.45 -12.54 -11.96
C ALA A 15 7.68 -12.97 -10.52
N ILE A 16 6.75 -12.64 -9.62
CA ILE A 16 6.89 -12.95 -8.19
C ILE A 16 6.80 -14.45 -7.96
N ALA A 17 5.75 -15.11 -8.46
CA ALA A 17 5.57 -16.56 -8.27
C ALA A 17 6.73 -17.41 -8.84
N LYS A 18 7.35 -16.97 -9.95
CA LYS A 18 8.55 -17.66 -10.50
C LYS A 18 9.77 -17.46 -9.61
N LEU A 19 9.97 -16.25 -9.09
CA LEU A 19 11.10 -15.93 -8.23
C LEU A 19 11.02 -16.64 -6.87
N GLU A 20 9.80 -16.79 -6.34
CA GLU A 20 9.52 -17.58 -5.12
C GLU A 20 9.89 -19.05 -5.32
N ALA A 21 9.46 -19.66 -6.44
CA ALA A 21 9.75 -21.06 -6.74
C ALA A 21 11.25 -21.38 -6.77
N ASP A 22 12.09 -20.41 -7.15
CA ASP A 22 13.54 -20.55 -7.20
C ASP A 22 14.25 -20.11 -5.89
N ASN A 23 13.53 -19.54 -4.92
CA ASN A 23 14.12 -18.96 -3.69
C ASN A 23 13.23 -19.15 -2.44
N PRO A 24 13.43 -20.25 -1.68
CA PRO A 24 12.62 -20.55 -0.49
C PRO A 24 12.67 -19.51 0.63
N VAL A 25 13.76 -18.74 0.74
CA VAL A 25 13.87 -17.67 1.74
C VAL A 25 12.98 -16.49 1.37
N LEU A 26 12.92 -16.17 0.08
CA LEU A 26 12.07 -15.11 -0.42
C LEU A 26 10.59 -15.48 -0.32
N GLU A 27 10.24 -16.72 -0.66
CA GLU A 27 8.89 -17.27 -0.51
C GLU A 27 8.38 -17.10 0.93
N GLU A 28 9.17 -17.54 1.92
CA GLU A 28 8.80 -17.42 3.33
C GLU A 28 8.60 -15.95 3.75
N LEU A 29 9.48 -15.05 3.30
CA LEU A 29 9.37 -13.62 3.62
C LEU A 29 8.14 -12.97 3.00
N LEU A 30 7.80 -13.31 1.76
CA LEU A 30 6.62 -12.79 1.06
C LEU A 30 5.34 -13.33 1.69
N ASN A 31 5.28 -14.63 1.97
CA ASN A 31 4.14 -15.25 2.64
C ASN A 31 3.91 -14.66 4.03
N GLN A 32 4.96 -14.44 4.84
CA GLN A 32 4.82 -13.79 6.15
C GLN A 32 4.33 -12.35 6.03
N SER A 33 4.81 -11.62 5.02
CA SER A 33 4.41 -10.22 4.78
C SER A 33 2.95 -10.12 4.35
N LEU A 34 2.52 -10.99 3.41
CA LEU A 34 1.13 -11.10 3.01
C LEU A 34 0.27 -11.50 4.21
N ALA A 35 0.59 -12.59 4.91
CA ALA A 35 -0.17 -13.05 6.07
C ALA A 35 -0.37 -11.96 7.12
N SER A 36 0.63 -11.10 7.36
CA SER A 36 0.51 -9.96 8.28
C SER A 36 -0.49 -8.88 7.81
N LEU A 37 -0.58 -8.66 6.50
CA LEU A 37 -1.56 -7.76 5.89
C LEU A 37 -2.97 -8.40 5.90
N GLU A 38 -3.04 -9.69 5.59
CA GLU A 38 -4.27 -10.47 5.52
C GLU A 38 -4.88 -10.71 6.92
N GLU A 39 -4.09 -10.86 7.99
CA GLU A 39 -4.59 -11.03 9.36
C GLU A 39 -5.48 -9.87 9.83
N ASN A 40 -5.24 -8.66 9.31
CA ASN A 40 -5.99 -7.46 9.70
C ASN A 40 -7.23 -7.22 8.81
N GLY A 41 -7.23 -7.74 7.58
CA GLY A 41 -8.29 -7.52 6.59
C GLY A 41 -9.15 -8.76 6.27
N GLY A 42 -8.67 -9.97 6.57
CA GLY A 42 -9.29 -11.25 6.22
C GLY A 42 -9.44 -11.49 4.71
N VAL A 43 -8.70 -10.74 3.89
CA VAL A 43 -8.75 -10.78 2.42
C VAL A 43 -7.52 -11.52 1.92
N ASN A 44 -7.68 -12.49 1.03
CA ASN A 44 -6.54 -13.08 0.31
C ASN A 44 -6.14 -12.11 -0.81
N LEU A 45 -5.04 -11.38 -0.62
CA LEU A 45 -4.67 -10.30 -1.56
C LEU A 45 -4.38 -10.82 -2.97
N PRO A 46 -3.61 -11.91 -3.18
CA PRO A 46 -3.40 -12.49 -4.50
C PRO A 46 -4.68 -12.81 -5.27
N ASP A 47 -5.60 -13.53 -4.62
CA ASP A 47 -6.77 -14.10 -5.29
C ASP A 47 -7.93 -13.09 -5.36
N GLU A 48 -8.09 -12.23 -4.36
CA GLU A 48 -9.25 -11.36 -4.21
C GLU A 48 -8.97 -9.90 -4.59
N VAL A 49 -7.69 -9.50 -4.71
CA VAL A 49 -7.30 -8.13 -5.11
C VAL A 49 -6.41 -8.14 -6.36
N PHE A 50 -5.29 -8.87 -6.34
CA PHE A 50 -4.30 -8.77 -7.42
C PHE A 50 -4.80 -9.40 -8.72
N SER A 51 -5.66 -10.41 -8.61
CA SER A 51 -6.20 -11.19 -9.72
C SER A 51 -6.97 -10.40 -10.78
N TRP A 52 -7.56 -9.25 -10.43
CA TRP A 52 -8.36 -8.42 -11.35
C TRP A 52 -7.72 -7.06 -11.66
N VAL A 53 -6.56 -6.76 -11.07
CA VAL A 53 -5.82 -5.51 -11.28
C VAL A 53 -4.95 -5.65 -12.54
N THR A 54 -5.57 -5.43 -13.69
CA THR A 54 -4.94 -5.55 -15.02
C THR A 54 -4.50 -4.19 -15.60
N GLY A 55 -5.06 -3.08 -15.11
CA GLY A 55 -4.70 -1.72 -15.51
C GLY A 55 -3.55 -1.10 -14.69
N GLU A 56 -3.46 0.23 -14.69
CA GLU A 56 -2.52 0.98 -13.85
C GLU A 56 -2.85 0.79 -12.36
N TYR A 57 -1.82 0.69 -11.51
CA TYR A 57 -2.00 0.62 -10.06
C TYR A 57 -0.92 1.39 -9.30
N ALA A 58 -1.24 1.77 -8.07
CA ALA A 58 -0.30 2.28 -7.09
C ALA A 58 -0.67 1.81 -5.68
N LEU A 59 0.31 1.37 -4.90
CA LEU A 59 0.19 0.99 -3.50
C LEU A 59 1.16 1.83 -2.66
N ALA A 60 0.65 2.54 -1.67
CA ALA A 60 1.44 3.29 -0.72
C ALA A 60 1.26 2.72 0.69
N LEU A 61 2.38 2.47 1.38
CA LEU A 61 2.41 2.25 2.82
C LEU A 61 2.78 3.57 3.49
N LEU A 62 1.86 4.06 4.31
CA LEU A 62 1.89 5.37 4.95
C LEU A 62 2.23 5.22 6.44
N PRO A 63 2.99 6.16 7.01
CA PRO A 63 3.23 6.16 8.45
C PRO A 63 1.91 6.38 9.21
N SER A 64 1.72 5.65 10.31
CA SER A 64 0.61 5.89 11.22
C SER A 64 1.02 6.87 12.32
N PRO A 65 0.18 7.85 12.68
CA PRO A 65 0.48 8.83 13.73
C PRO A 65 0.86 8.20 15.08
N ASN A 66 0.35 7.00 15.36
CA ASN A 66 0.56 6.28 16.61
C ASN A 66 1.56 5.12 16.48
N GLY A 67 2.10 4.86 15.27
CA GLY A 67 3.07 3.80 14.98
C GLY A 67 2.58 2.35 15.21
N LYS A 68 1.31 2.15 15.56
CA LYS A 68 0.77 0.83 15.94
C LYS A 68 0.05 0.09 14.81
N GLU A 69 -0.53 0.81 13.87
CA GLU A 69 -1.31 0.24 12.76
C GLU A 69 -0.64 0.64 11.44
N GLN A 70 -0.49 -0.29 10.51
CA GLN A 70 0.07 0.02 9.19
C GLN A 70 -1.01 0.67 8.34
N ASN A 71 -0.82 1.94 7.98
CA ASN A 71 -1.72 2.63 7.07
C ASN A 71 -1.34 2.31 5.63
N TRP A 72 -2.33 2.11 4.77
CA TRP A 72 -2.12 1.86 3.34
C TRP A 72 -3.11 2.63 2.47
N LEU A 73 -2.71 2.93 1.25
CA LEU A 73 -3.52 3.53 0.20
C LEU A 73 -3.24 2.76 -1.09
N PHE A 74 -4.27 2.19 -1.68
CA PHE A 74 -4.20 1.48 -2.94
C PHE A 74 -5.07 2.18 -3.97
N VAL A 75 -4.56 2.34 -5.18
CA VAL A 75 -5.24 2.98 -6.31
C VAL A 75 -5.12 2.04 -7.49
N THR A 76 -6.22 1.81 -8.20
CA THR A 76 -6.26 0.98 -9.40
C THR A 76 -7.12 1.62 -10.48
N GLU A 77 -6.70 1.48 -11.73
CA GLU A 77 -7.53 1.83 -12.89
C GLU A 77 -8.72 0.89 -12.96
N LYS A 78 -9.88 1.47 -13.30
CA LYS A 78 -11.13 0.74 -13.51
C LYS A 78 -11.10 0.05 -14.85
N THR A 79 -11.28 -1.26 -14.82
CA THR A 79 -11.46 -2.15 -15.95
C THR A 79 -12.86 -2.75 -15.91
N GLU A 80 -13.22 -3.55 -16.92
CA GLU A 80 -14.52 -4.24 -16.97
C GLU A 80 -14.76 -5.17 -15.77
N GLU A 81 -13.69 -5.69 -15.16
CA GLU A 81 -13.74 -6.61 -14.00
C GLU A 81 -13.87 -5.89 -12.65
N THR A 82 -13.60 -4.58 -12.62
CA THR A 82 -13.45 -3.83 -11.35
C THR A 82 -14.74 -3.75 -10.55
N GLU A 83 -15.89 -3.57 -11.19
CA GLU A 83 -17.18 -3.45 -10.49
C GLU A 83 -17.56 -4.76 -9.78
N GLU A 84 -17.42 -5.90 -10.47
CA GLU A 84 -17.69 -7.22 -9.89
C GLU A 84 -16.71 -7.53 -8.75
N ALA A 85 -15.42 -7.21 -8.94
CA ALA A 85 -14.41 -7.40 -7.91
C ALA A 85 -14.69 -6.59 -6.63
N ILE A 86 -15.07 -5.32 -6.76
CA ILE A 86 -15.46 -4.48 -5.62
C ILE A 86 -16.69 -5.08 -4.90
N ALA A 87 -17.70 -5.52 -5.64
CA ALA A 87 -18.88 -6.15 -5.05
C ALA A 87 -18.56 -7.45 -4.29
N ASN A 88 -17.55 -8.20 -4.76
CA ASN A 88 -17.04 -9.38 -4.07
C ASN A 88 -16.32 -9.00 -2.76
N LEU A 89 -15.47 -7.96 -2.78
CA LEU A 89 -14.81 -7.44 -1.58
C LEU A 89 -15.82 -6.93 -0.53
N ASP A 90 -16.86 -6.21 -0.96
CA ASP A 90 -17.96 -5.79 -0.09
C ASP A 90 -18.70 -6.98 0.53
N SER A 91 -18.90 -8.03 -0.25
CA SER A 91 -19.57 -9.25 0.23
C SER A 91 -18.70 -9.99 1.24
N LEU A 92 -17.39 -10.05 1.01
CA LEU A 92 -16.42 -10.64 1.93
C LEU A 92 -16.37 -9.86 3.25
N ALA A 93 -16.32 -8.53 3.19
CA ALA A 93 -16.37 -7.70 4.39
C ALA A 93 -17.62 -7.99 5.24
N LYS A 94 -18.80 -8.16 4.61
CA LYS A 94 -20.04 -8.56 5.30
C LYS A 94 -19.93 -9.94 5.94
N GLN A 95 -19.35 -10.92 5.23
CA GLN A 95 -19.16 -12.29 5.75
C GLN A 95 -18.25 -12.32 6.98
N GLN A 96 -17.28 -11.40 7.06
CA GLN A 96 -16.41 -11.21 8.23
C GLN A 96 -17.07 -10.44 9.39
N GLY A 97 -18.36 -10.08 9.27
CA GLY A 97 -19.10 -9.36 10.29
C GLY A 97 -18.87 -7.85 10.30
N LEU A 98 -18.33 -7.28 9.22
CA LEU A 98 -18.28 -5.84 9.01
C LEU A 98 -19.61 -5.34 8.44
N SER A 99 -19.96 -4.10 8.78
CA SER A 99 -21.03 -3.35 8.12
C SER A 99 -20.46 -2.64 6.90
N VAL A 100 -21.11 -2.77 5.76
CA VAL A 100 -20.76 -2.05 4.52
C VAL A 100 -21.84 -1.00 4.28
N GLY A 101 -21.43 0.25 4.15
CA GLY A 101 -22.36 1.35 3.93
C GLY A 101 -21.73 2.48 3.12
N SER A 102 -22.55 3.08 2.26
CA SER A 102 -22.17 4.26 1.48
C SER A 102 -22.54 5.53 2.23
N LEU A 103 -21.69 6.55 2.12
CA LEU A 103 -21.95 7.89 2.62
C LEU A 103 -21.38 8.93 1.66
N LEU A 104 -21.99 10.11 1.62
CA LEU A 104 -21.46 11.24 0.88
C LEU A 104 -20.46 11.99 1.76
N TRP A 105 -19.22 12.12 1.29
CA TRP A 105 -18.23 13.03 1.83
C TRP A 105 -18.04 14.15 0.82
N ASP A 106 -18.50 15.35 1.18
CA ASP A 106 -18.71 16.45 0.23
C ASP A 106 -19.59 15.98 -0.94
N ASP A 107 -19.07 15.97 -2.17
CA ASP A 107 -19.76 15.50 -3.38
C ASP A 107 -19.30 14.10 -3.84
N GLN A 108 -18.46 13.43 -3.03
CA GLN A 108 -17.90 12.11 -3.34
C GLN A 108 -18.63 11.02 -2.56
N GLU A 109 -19.16 10.03 -3.28
CA GLU A 109 -19.68 8.82 -2.66
C GLU A 109 -18.53 7.93 -2.22
N ILE A 110 -18.49 7.58 -0.94
CA ILE A 110 -17.52 6.66 -0.37
C ILE A 110 -18.25 5.48 0.26
N THR A 111 -17.69 4.28 0.10
CA THR A 111 -18.18 3.06 0.74
C THR A 111 -17.22 2.66 1.84
N ALA A 112 -17.73 2.52 3.07
CA ALA A 112 -16.92 2.18 4.23
C ALA A 112 -17.29 0.80 4.78
N TRP A 113 -16.26 0.02 5.11
CA TRP A 113 -16.35 -1.23 5.85
C TRP A 113 -16.05 -0.96 7.32
N THR A 114 -17.02 -1.19 8.20
CA THR A 114 -16.94 -0.77 9.60
C THR A 114 -17.28 -1.88 10.59
N LYS A 115 -16.58 -1.88 11.72
CA LYS A 115 -16.89 -2.72 12.88
C LYS A 115 -17.51 -1.86 13.97
N LEU A 116 -18.70 -2.25 14.43
CA LEU A 116 -19.34 -1.59 15.57
C LEU A 116 -18.62 -2.00 16.86
N VAL A 117 -18.19 -1.01 17.64
CA VAL A 117 -17.49 -1.19 18.92
C VAL A 117 -18.15 -0.33 19.98
N THR A 118 -18.23 -0.85 21.21
CA THR A 118 -18.74 -0.08 22.35
C THR A 118 -17.57 0.54 23.11
N THR A 119 -17.69 1.82 23.46
CA THR A 119 -16.78 2.48 24.40
C THR A 119 -17.57 2.87 25.63
N ALA A 120 -17.18 2.31 26.78
CA ALA A 120 -17.68 2.77 28.07
C ALA A 120 -16.84 3.97 28.51
N GLN A 121 -17.45 5.15 28.58
CA GLN A 121 -16.79 6.34 29.11
C GLN A 121 -17.29 6.56 30.55
N ALA A 122 -16.46 6.18 31.53
CA ALA A 122 -16.76 6.41 32.93
C ALA A 122 -16.67 7.92 33.23
N SER A 123 -17.79 8.62 33.11
CA SER A 123 -17.90 10.03 33.49
C SER A 123 -18.54 10.11 34.88
N GLN A 124 -18.06 11.02 35.74
CA GLN A 124 -18.44 11.17 37.15
C GLN A 124 -19.96 11.36 37.44
N ARG A 125 -20.84 11.39 36.43
CA ARG A 125 -22.29 11.61 36.61
C ARG A 125 -23.22 10.66 35.83
N GLN A 126 -22.74 9.77 34.95
CA GLN A 126 -23.56 8.73 34.32
C GLN A 126 -22.66 7.81 33.46
N ASN A 127 -22.86 6.50 33.58
CA ASN A 127 -22.26 5.51 32.67
C ASN A 127 -23.05 5.52 31.35
N GLU A 128 -22.63 6.35 30.40
CA GLU A 128 -23.16 6.32 29.03
C GLU A 128 -22.33 5.32 28.20
N VAL A 129 -23.00 4.28 27.69
CA VAL A 129 -22.38 3.35 26.72
C VAL A 129 -22.54 3.96 25.35
N ARG A 130 -21.41 4.26 24.68
CA ARG A 130 -21.41 4.79 23.32
C ARG A 130 -21.10 3.68 22.33
N LEU A 131 -21.88 3.61 21.26
CA LEU A 131 -21.61 2.76 20.10
C LEU A 131 -20.87 3.59 19.05
N ASN A 132 -19.68 3.14 18.66
CA ASN A 132 -18.88 3.78 17.62
C ASN A 132 -18.66 2.80 16.46
N ALA A 133 -18.52 3.33 15.26
CA ALA A 133 -18.05 2.57 14.11
C ALA A 133 -16.54 2.77 13.96
N ARG A 134 -15.78 1.69 13.96
CA ARG A 134 -14.36 1.69 13.58
C ARG A 134 -14.26 1.32 12.11
N VAL A 135 -13.57 2.15 11.33
CA VAL A 135 -13.30 1.87 9.92
C VAL A 135 -12.22 0.80 9.81
N SER A 136 -12.50 -0.26 9.05
CA SER A 136 -11.55 -1.30 8.67
C SER A 136 -11.04 -1.10 7.24
N GLY A 137 -11.87 -0.52 6.37
CA GLY A 137 -11.55 -0.17 5.00
C GLY A 137 -12.53 0.86 4.47
N VAL A 138 -12.11 1.63 3.47
CA VAL A 138 -12.95 2.55 2.72
C VAL A 138 -12.49 2.56 1.28
N HIS A 139 -13.44 2.66 0.35
CA HIS A 139 -13.13 2.84 -1.06
C HIS A 139 -14.03 3.87 -1.73
N THR A 140 -13.55 4.42 -2.83
CA THR A 140 -14.27 5.42 -3.63
C THR A 140 -13.74 5.51 -5.06
N GLY A 141 -14.62 5.90 -5.97
CA GLY A 141 -14.31 6.08 -7.38
C GLY A 141 -14.03 7.53 -7.76
N ILE A 142 -12.93 7.78 -8.47
CA ILE A 142 -12.59 9.11 -9.01
C ILE A 142 -12.14 8.98 -10.47
N GLY A 143 -12.95 9.53 -11.38
CA GLY A 143 -12.68 9.43 -12.81
C GLY A 143 -12.53 7.97 -13.23
N LYS A 144 -11.37 7.61 -13.80
CA LYS A 144 -11.05 6.24 -14.23
C LYS A 144 -10.42 5.36 -13.14
N TYR A 145 -10.29 5.84 -11.90
CA TYR A 145 -9.63 5.10 -10.82
C TYR A 145 -10.57 4.76 -9.67
N GLU A 146 -10.30 3.64 -9.02
CA GLU A 146 -10.83 3.29 -7.70
C GLU A 146 -9.71 3.42 -6.66
N ILE A 147 -10.03 3.98 -5.50
CA ILE A 147 -9.11 4.18 -4.39
C ILE A 147 -9.60 3.37 -3.21
N PHE A 148 -8.71 2.64 -2.55
CA PHE A 148 -8.93 1.89 -1.32
C PHE A 148 -7.95 2.35 -0.24
N THR A 149 -8.40 2.44 1.01
CA THR A 149 -7.52 2.69 2.16
C THR A 149 -8.15 2.18 3.45
N ASN A 150 -7.34 1.95 4.49
CA ASN A 150 -7.82 1.64 5.84
C ASN A 150 -8.02 2.88 6.74
N SER A 151 -7.88 4.09 6.19
CA SER A 151 -7.97 5.34 6.98
C SER A 151 -8.72 6.44 6.23
N LEU A 152 -9.80 6.93 6.83
CA LEU A 152 -10.53 8.09 6.31
C LEU A 152 -9.65 9.33 6.21
N THR A 153 -8.70 9.52 7.13
CA THR A 153 -7.74 10.64 7.07
C THR A 153 -6.84 10.53 5.85
N ASN A 154 -6.42 9.32 5.47
CA ASN A 154 -5.61 9.14 4.26
C ASN A 154 -6.45 9.31 3.00
N LEU A 155 -7.71 8.88 3.03
CA LEU A 155 -8.64 9.14 1.94
C LEU A 155 -8.83 10.65 1.74
N GLU A 156 -9.12 11.39 2.81
CA GLU A 156 -9.24 12.85 2.79
C GLU A 156 -7.99 13.52 2.19
N GLN A 157 -6.79 13.09 2.58
CA GLN A 157 -5.55 13.59 2.02
C GLN A 157 -5.37 13.25 0.53
N ALA A 158 -5.81 12.07 0.09
CA ALA A 158 -5.78 11.67 -1.30
C ALA A 158 -6.80 12.45 -2.17
N LEU A 159 -7.93 12.83 -1.58
CA LEU A 159 -8.97 13.64 -2.20
C LEU A 159 -8.66 15.15 -2.18
N ALA A 160 -7.74 15.58 -1.30
CA ALA A 160 -7.43 16.99 -1.12
C ALA A 160 -6.85 17.62 -2.41
N PRO A 161 -7.23 18.86 -2.76
CA PRO A 161 -6.71 19.55 -3.95
C PRO A 161 -5.19 19.75 -3.85
N GLN A 162 -4.41 18.99 -4.63
CA GLN A 162 -2.98 19.06 -5.02
C GLN A 162 -1.87 19.52 -4.04
N GLY A 163 -2.17 20.10 -2.87
CA GLY A 163 -1.18 20.69 -1.97
C GLY A 163 -0.38 19.68 -1.14
N ASN A 164 -0.90 18.46 -0.94
CA ASN A 164 -0.30 17.42 -0.09
C ASN A 164 -0.13 16.05 -0.80
N SER A 165 -0.28 15.99 -2.12
CA SER A 165 -0.10 14.76 -2.88
C SER A 165 1.39 14.39 -2.96
N LEU A 166 1.73 13.10 -2.83
CA LEU A 166 3.10 12.61 -3.07
C LEU A 166 3.62 12.99 -4.46
N LEU A 167 2.71 13.07 -5.45
CA LEU A 167 3.00 13.51 -6.81
C LEU A 167 3.45 14.99 -6.90
N ALA A 168 3.08 15.80 -5.91
CA ALA A 168 3.49 17.19 -5.77
C ALA A 168 4.78 17.36 -4.96
N SER A 169 5.34 16.27 -4.40
CA SER A 169 6.59 16.36 -3.65
C SER A 169 7.78 16.43 -4.60
N GLU A 170 8.56 17.51 -4.46
CA GLU A 170 9.73 17.81 -5.30
C GLU A 170 10.72 16.63 -5.35
N LYS A 171 10.97 15.99 -4.20
CA LYS A 171 11.81 14.78 -4.09
C LYS A 171 11.31 13.61 -4.94
N PHE A 172 9.99 13.41 -5.02
CA PHE A 172 9.42 12.31 -5.80
C PHE A 172 9.42 12.64 -7.30
N SER A 173 9.13 13.89 -7.67
CA SER A 173 9.22 14.36 -9.06
C SER A 173 10.65 14.29 -9.63
N GLU A 174 11.67 14.64 -8.83
CA GLU A 174 13.08 14.50 -9.22
C GLU A 174 13.46 13.05 -9.53
N VAL A 175 13.02 12.10 -8.68
CA VAL A 175 13.27 10.67 -8.89
C VAL A 175 12.55 10.18 -10.15
N LEU A 176 11.26 10.50 -10.32
CA LEU A 176 10.51 10.11 -11.52
C LEU A 176 11.11 10.68 -12.81
N ALA A 177 11.68 11.88 -12.78
CA ALA A 177 12.34 12.50 -13.93
C ALA A 177 13.61 11.74 -14.38
N THR A 178 14.23 10.96 -13.49
CA THR A 178 15.41 10.14 -13.81
C THR A 178 15.08 8.74 -14.29
N LEU A 179 13.81 8.31 -14.19
CA LEU A 179 13.39 6.98 -14.62
C LEU A 179 13.35 6.87 -16.15
N PRO A 180 13.68 5.69 -16.72
CA PRO A 180 13.52 5.42 -18.14
C PRO A 180 12.08 5.66 -18.61
N LYS A 181 11.92 6.21 -19.83
CA LYS A 181 10.61 6.49 -20.42
C LYS A 181 9.79 5.24 -20.71
N GLU A 182 10.45 4.12 -21.03
CA GLU A 182 9.84 2.79 -21.02
C GLU A 182 10.02 2.20 -19.62
N ASN A 183 9.02 2.42 -18.76
CA ASN A 183 8.95 1.77 -17.45
C ASN A 183 7.65 0.96 -17.35
N ASN A 184 7.75 -0.25 -16.80
CA ASN A 184 6.60 -1.12 -16.53
C ASN A 184 6.18 -1.03 -15.05
N GLY A 185 6.58 0.04 -14.37
CA GLY A 185 6.40 0.25 -12.94
C GLY A 185 7.68 0.56 -12.18
N TYR A 186 7.50 1.11 -10.99
CA TYR A 186 8.54 1.52 -10.07
C TYR A 186 8.16 1.22 -8.63
N PHE A 187 9.18 0.98 -7.81
CA PHE A 187 9.10 0.86 -6.38
C PHE A 187 10.00 1.89 -5.75
N TYR A 188 9.43 2.78 -4.95
CA TYR A 188 10.08 3.90 -4.29
C TYR A 188 10.01 3.78 -2.77
N VAL A 189 11.15 3.94 -2.11
CA VAL A 189 11.27 3.95 -0.66
C VAL A 189 11.92 5.25 -0.23
N ASP A 190 11.21 6.03 0.58
CA ASP A 190 11.77 7.13 1.38
C ASP A 190 12.41 6.49 2.62
N TRP A 191 13.74 6.35 2.60
CA TRP A 191 14.47 5.51 3.56
C TRP A 191 14.34 6.02 5.00
N PRO A 192 14.56 7.31 5.33
CA PRO A 192 14.41 7.81 6.70
C PRO A 192 13.01 7.59 7.29
N LYS A 193 11.96 7.60 6.46
CA LYS A 193 10.58 7.35 6.91
C LYS A 193 10.22 5.88 7.03
N THR A 194 10.90 5.01 6.27
CA THR A 194 10.52 3.59 6.13
C THR A 194 11.43 2.69 6.96
N GLU A 195 12.68 3.08 7.22
CA GLU A 195 13.64 2.32 8.04
C GLU A 195 13.05 1.91 9.40
N PRO A 196 12.42 2.80 10.21
CA PRO A 196 11.86 2.40 11.49
C PRO A 196 10.74 1.35 11.38
N LEU A 197 10.01 1.33 10.25
CA LEU A 197 8.96 0.35 9.98
C LEU A 197 9.56 -1.02 9.62
N LEU A 198 10.59 -1.02 8.75
CA LEU A 198 11.24 -2.25 8.27
C LEU A 198 12.03 -2.96 9.37
N THR A 199 12.73 -2.22 10.24
CA THR A 199 13.50 -2.81 11.35
C THR A 199 12.62 -3.51 12.39
N GLN A 200 11.35 -3.08 12.52
CA GLN A 200 10.39 -3.71 13.44
C GLN A 200 9.85 -5.02 12.89
N GLN A 201 9.53 -5.08 11.59
CA GLN A 201 8.77 -6.18 10.99
C GLN A 201 9.63 -7.27 10.35
N VAL A 202 10.82 -6.94 9.83
CA VAL A 202 11.61 -7.90 9.05
C VAL A 202 12.89 -8.27 9.84
N PRO A 203 12.96 -9.48 10.42
CA PRO A 203 14.05 -9.89 11.31
C PRO A 203 15.44 -9.82 10.68
N ILE A 204 15.55 -9.98 9.35
CA ILE A 204 16.83 -10.00 8.65
C ILE A 204 17.59 -8.67 8.75
N PHE A 205 16.89 -7.54 8.91
CA PHE A 205 17.55 -6.25 9.14
C PHE A 205 18.14 -6.10 10.55
N ARG A 206 17.75 -6.96 11.50
CA ARG A 206 18.41 -7.04 12.82
C ARG A 206 19.72 -7.85 12.77
N VAL A 207 19.95 -8.61 11.70
CA VAL A 207 21.08 -9.55 11.54
C VAL A 207 22.13 -9.05 10.54
N LEU A 208 21.90 -7.91 9.86
CA LEU A 208 22.90 -7.28 9.00
C LEU A 208 24.02 -6.65 9.84
N GLU A 209 24.94 -7.48 10.33
CA GLU A 209 26.19 -7.06 10.95
C GLU A 209 27.16 -6.47 9.90
N PHE A 210 27.20 -5.13 9.85
CA PHE A 210 28.37 -4.25 10.06
C PHE A 210 29.32 -3.68 8.97
N PRO A 211 29.37 -4.01 7.66
CA PRO A 211 30.17 -3.19 6.72
C PRO A 211 29.37 -2.16 5.89
N VAL A 212 28.04 -2.25 5.83
CA VAL A 212 27.19 -1.39 4.97
C VAL A 212 26.39 -0.33 5.74
N GLN A 213 26.47 -0.29 7.08
CA GLN A 213 25.78 0.72 7.89
C GLN A 213 25.98 2.18 7.46
N PRO A 214 27.20 2.62 7.09
CA PRO A 214 27.39 4.00 6.64
C PRO A 214 26.53 4.35 5.42
N LEU A 215 26.38 3.42 4.48
CA LEU A 215 25.54 3.62 3.30
C LEU A 215 24.07 3.82 3.69
N PHE A 216 23.55 3.02 4.60
CA PHE A 216 22.15 3.11 5.05
C PHE A 216 21.88 4.35 5.90
N ASN A 217 22.83 4.77 6.74
CA ASN A 217 22.71 6.00 7.53
C ASN A 217 22.62 7.25 6.66
N HIS A 218 23.20 7.21 5.45
CA HIS A 218 23.16 8.31 4.49
C HIS A 218 22.16 8.06 3.35
N LEU A 219 21.39 6.96 3.37
CA LEU A 219 20.44 6.67 2.32
C LEU A 219 19.19 7.56 2.48
N ARG A 220 18.88 8.35 1.46
CA ARG A 220 17.64 9.15 1.39
C ARG A 220 16.52 8.38 0.75
N SER A 221 16.81 7.74 -0.38
CA SER A 221 15.81 7.02 -1.13
C SER A 221 16.40 5.86 -1.93
N LEU A 222 15.56 4.86 -2.13
CA LEU A 222 15.80 3.69 -2.97
C LEU A 222 14.68 3.64 -4.00
N THR A 223 15.04 3.59 -5.28
CA THR A 223 14.06 3.41 -6.36
C THR A 223 14.47 2.24 -7.24
N LEU A 224 13.58 1.27 -7.39
CA LEU A 224 13.71 0.20 -8.37
C LEU A 224 12.73 0.47 -9.51
N SER A 225 13.20 0.44 -10.76
CA SER A 225 12.37 0.59 -11.95
C SER A 225 12.54 -0.60 -12.86
N GLY A 226 11.44 -1.17 -13.36
CA GLY A 226 11.46 -2.20 -14.38
C GLY A 226 11.53 -1.58 -15.77
N ASN A 227 12.54 -1.95 -16.57
CA ASN A 227 12.78 -1.41 -17.91
C ASN A 227 12.30 -2.37 -19.02
N GLY A 228 11.36 -3.28 -18.72
CA GLY A 228 10.90 -4.31 -19.63
C GLY A 228 11.89 -5.47 -19.85
N SER A 229 11.63 -6.27 -20.88
CA SER A 229 12.45 -7.42 -21.26
C SER A 229 12.92 -7.28 -22.70
N GLN A 230 14.21 -7.53 -22.95
CA GLN A 230 14.77 -7.59 -24.29
C GLN A 230 15.45 -8.94 -24.48
N ASN A 231 15.05 -9.68 -25.52
CA ASN A 231 15.53 -11.04 -25.82
C ASN A 231 15.36 -12.04 -24.65
N GLY A 232 14.26 -11.94 -23.91
CA GLY A 232 13.98 -12.82 -22.76
C GLY A 232 14.76 -12.46 -21.49
N VAL A 233 15.55 -11.38 -21.50
CA VAL A 233 16.27 -10.87 -20.32
C VAL A 233 15.52 -9.65 -19.78
N SER A 234 14.95 -9.81 -18.59
CA SER A 234 14.35 -8.71 -17.82
C SER A 234 15.42 -7.73 -17.36
N ARG A 235 15.18 -6.44 -17.55
CA ARG A 235 16.08 -5.36 -17.10
C ARG A 235 15.41 -4.56 -15.99
N ALA A 236 16.17 -4.28 -14.94
CA ALA A 236 15.75 -3.38 -13.87
C ALA A 236 16.87 -2.39 -13.58
N THR A 237 16.50 -1.18 -13.15
CA THR A 237 17.44 -0.14 -12.72
C THR A 237 17.23 0.14 -11.24
N LEU A 238 18.32 0.12 -10.48
CA LEU A 238 18.34 0.52 -9.08
C LEU A 238 18.97 1.90 -8.96
N PHE A 239 18.22 2.86 -8.42
CA PHE A 239 18.70 4.19 -8.08
C PHE A 239 18.81 4.32 -6.56
N LEU A 240 19.96 4.79 -6.11
CA LEU A 240 20.26 5.09 -4.70
C LEU A 240 20.55 6.57 -4.59
N GLN A 241 19.79 7.27 -3.75
CA GLN A 241 20.07 8.67 -3.44
C GLN A 241 20.67 8.76 -2.04
N LEU A 242 21.87 9.32 -1.95
CA LEU A 242 22.59 9.50 -0.69
C LEU A 242 22.54 10.97 -0.24
N GLU A 243 22.65 11.22 1.06
CA GLU A 243 22.95 12.55 1.59
C GLU A 243 24.35 12.97 1.15
N ALA A 244 24.50 14.20 0.68
CA ALA A 244 25.83 14.77 0.47
C ALA A 244 26.47 15.03 1.84
N GLU A 245 27.72 14.58 2.04
CA GLU A 245 28.54 15.01 3.18
C GLU A 245 28.76 16.53 3.06
N ASN A 246 28.41 17.27 4.12
CA ASN A 246 28.77 18.69 4.29
C ASN A 246 30.13 18.82 4.98
#